data_AF-A0A955BTA2-F1
#
_entry.id   AF-A0A955BTA2-F1
#
_cell.length_a   1.000
_cell.length_b   1.000
_cell.length_c   1.000
_cell.angle_alpha   90.00
_cell.angle_beta   90.00
_cell.angle_gamma   90.00
#
_symmetry.space_group_name_H-M   'P 1'
#
loop_
_entity.id
_entity.type
_entity.pdbx_description
1 polymer ?
#
loop_
_entity_poly.entity_id
_entity_poly.type
_entity_poly.pdbx_seq_one_letter_code
_entity_poly.pdbx_strand_id
1 'polypeptide(L)'
;MNIPTRARTRVQHLCCALTFFVLVNPASTAPGFDIGGRWSSTQIDGSGLQRGDPVTLRWSIVPDGHSYDRSANSNLIQFLDDGWNVAAAQRTADFTNRPWFDVISNAYAQYSRVSSIAMTYVPEQNAAGVSTGQFGDIRIGGENLDGTPGGALADNTYPDGGDMRIDTTRENDGSVGFYFASEPGLRNLVIHETGHGVGLGHAQFVNGSAKAVMEGGLRTDIWGLQFDDVYALNRQYGDPQERGSGNNTYTTATSLGDFTTTGRTAMGLDASDSVVNQFDDDWLGIDGRNDADWFKFSVTGQTFAKLKVTPIGPTYETVQQGVFNAAAQNDLVLQLFSATPSLELLTTSDSGALGAAELINSQYLSGAGDYYFRVRGKQDLNQFYRIDLLLDDRLPSAGTSADLNFDGVATADDWALFVANASTTFPETTGFDAFKLGDLDLDGDNDYADFKFFKTAYELANGAGSFAALTAVPEPATLLLAGVATLMAAVIRRRRG
;
A
#
# COMPACT_ATOMS: atom_id res chain seq x y z
N MET A 1 49.61 19.57 76.52
CA MET A 1 48.86 18.39 76.02
C MET A 1 47.76 18.93 75.10
N ASN A 2 47.62 18.32 73.93
CA ASN A 2 47.20 18.96 72.68
C ASN A 2 45.73 19.41 72.59
N ILE A 3 45.57 20.66 72.13
CA ILE A 3 44.44 21.30 71.41
C ILE A 3 44.55 20.85 69.92
N PRO A 4 43.54 20.86 68.98
CA PRO A 4 42.32 21.69 68.90
C PRO A 4 40.98 21.07 68.42
N THR A 5 39.93 21.81 68.78
CA THR A 5 38.74 22.27 68.02
C THR A 5 38.55 21.81 66.56
N ARG A 6 37.38 21.20 66.29
CA ARG A 6 36.88 20.86 64.95
C ARG A 6 36.36 22.09 64.18
N ALA A 7 36.85 22.21 62.95
CA ALA A 7 36.56 23.26 61.99
C ALA A 7 35.17 23.09 61.33
N ARG A 8 34.57 24.25 60.99
CA ARG A 8 33.43 24.40 60.09
C ARG A 8 33.89 24.15 58.65
N THR A 9 33.23 23.24 57.93
CA THR A 9 33.42 23.05 56.49
C THR A 9 32.18 23.53 55.74
N ARG A 10 32.39 24.47 54.82
CA ARG A 10 31.41 24.95 53.84
C ARG A 10 31.07 23.79 52.89
N VAL A 11 29.78 23.49 52.72
CA VAL A 11 29.31 22.64 51.63
C VAL A 11 28.88 23.56 50.49
N GLN A 12 29.64 23.54 49.39
CA GLN A 12 29.26 24.16 48.13
C GLN A 12 28.00 23.47 47.58
N HIS A 13 27.03 24.26 47.13
CA HIS A 13 25.88 23.77 46.37
C HIS A 13 26.38 23.29 45.00
N LEU A 14 26.43 21.98 44.81
CA LEU A 14 26.49 21.37 43.50
C LEU A 14 25.03 21.18 43.04
N CYS A 15 24.56 22.04 42.13
CA CYS A 15 23.33 21.80 41.38
C CYS A 15 23.54 20.55 40.52
N CYS A 16 23.19 19.39 41.06
CA CYS A 16 22.99 18.19 40.28
C CYS A 16 21.65 18.36 39.54
N ALA A 17 21.72 18.79 38.28
CA ALA A 17 20.59 18.67 37.38
C ALA A 17 20.28 17.17 37.24
N LEU A 18 19.21 16.73 37.89
CA LEU A 18 18.69 15.37 37.76
C LEU A 18 18.07 15.28 36.36
N THR A 19 18.86 14.91 35.37
CA THR A 19 18.35 14.54 34.05
C THR A 19 17.51 13.27 34.26
N PHE A 20 16.20 13.42 34.30
CA PHE A 20 15.28 12.32 34.06
C PHE A 20 15.57 11.81 32.65
N PHE A 21 16.33 10.72 32.54
CA PHE A 21 16.24 9.88 31.37
C PHE A 21 14.83 9.29 31.39
N VAL A 22 13.92 9.95 30.68
CA VAL A 22 12.73 9.29 30.17
C VAL A 22 13.27 8.25 29.21
N LEU A 23 13.34 7.00 29.66
CA LEU A 23 13.36 5.86 28.75
C LEU A 23 12.06 5.95 27.96
N VAL A 24 12.14 6.57 26.79
CA VAL A 24 11.11 6.44 25.77
C VAL A 24 11.19 4.97 25.36
N ASN A 25 10.36 4.13 25.97
CA ASN A 25 10.03 2.87 25.35
C ASN A 25 9.52 3.24 23.95
N PRO A 26 10.09 2.71 22.85
CA PRO A 26 9.42 2.79 21.58
C PRO A 26 8.04 2.18 21.83
N ALA A 27 6.99 2.97 21.62
CA ALA A 27 5.65 2.42 21.56
C ALA A 27 5.73 1.29 20.54
N SER A 28 5.57 0.05 21.02
CA SER A 28 5.20 -1.05 20.14
C SER A 28 3.90 -0.61 19.50
N THR A 29 3.97 -0.25 18.22
CA THR A 29 2.82 0.03 17.39
C THR A 29 1.92 -1.20 17.44
N ALA A 30 0.84 -1.13 18.20
CA ALA A 30 -0.23 -2.10 18.15
C ALA A 30 -0.87 -1.98 16.74
N PRO A 31 -0.95 -3.06 15.95
CA PRO A 31 -1.56 -3.00 14.62
C PRO A 31 -3.00 -2.47 14.70
N GLY A 32 -3.41 -1.68 13.69
CA GLY A 32 -4.73 -1.01 13.53
C GLY A 32 -5.94 -1.93 13.37
N PHE A 33 -5.72 -3.24 13.49
CA PHE A 33 -6.56 -4.35 13.06
C PHE A 33 -6.10 -5.56 13.90
N ASP A 34 -7.02 -6.39 14.41
CA ASP A 34 -6.63 -7.54 15.23
C ASP A 34 -6.14 -8.68 14.33
N ILE A 35 -4.84 -8.97 14.36
CA ILE A 35 -4.28 -10.12 13.66
C ILE A 35 -3.82 -11.13 14.69
N GLY A 36 -4.39 -12.33 14.61
CA GLY A 36 -3.84 -13.50 15.28
C GLY A 36 -2.55 -13.97 14.60
N GLY A 37 -2.67 -14.50 13.38
CA GLY A 37 -1.56 -15.08 12.62
C GLY A 37 -1.81 -15.08 11.11
N ARG A 38 -1.01 -15.83 10.36
CA ARG A 38 -1.26 -16.11 8.93
C ARG A 38 -0.97 -17.57 8.62
N TRP A 39 -1.35 -17.99 7.43
CA TRP A 39 -0.96 -19.29 6.89
C TRP A 39 0.57 -19.33 6.72
N SER A 40 1.21 -20.34 7.32
CA SER A 40 2.65 -20.59 7.25
C SER A 40 3.00 -21.72 6.28
N SER A 41 2.00 -22.54 5.92
CA SER A 41 2.10 -23.51 4.84
C SER A 41 0.73 -23.87 4.24
N THR A 42 0.68 -24.10 2.93
CA THR A 42 -0.55 -24.58 2.24
C THR A 42 -0.26 -25.87 1.47
N GLN A 43 -1.30 -26.59 1.06
CA GLN A 43 -1.16 -27.75 0.18
C GLN A 43 -0.52 -27.42 -1.17
N ILE A 44 -0.65 -26.18 -1.66
CA ILE A 44 -0.16 -25.75 -2.98
C ILE A 44 1.22 -25.11 -2.88
N ASP A 45 1.40 -24.16 -1.97
CA ASP A 45 2.59 -23.31 -1.88
C ASP A 45 3.68 -23.95 -1.00
N GLY A 46 3.33 -25.00 -0.25
CA GLY A 46 4.25 -25.64 0.69
C GLY A 46 4.50 -24.77 1.92
N SER A 47 5.62 -24.98 2.60
CA SER A 47 5.96 -24.31 3.86
C SER A 47 6.92 -23.13 3.68
N GLY A 48 6.99 -22.28 4.70
CA GLY A 48 7.99 -21.21 4.79
C GLY A 48 7.48 -19.85 4.32
N LEU A 49 6.16 -19.74 4.18
CA LEU A 49 5.47 -18.51 3.83
C LEU A 49 5.71 -17.44 4.89
N GLN A 50 6.08 -16.26 4.43
CA GLN A 50 6.36 -15.06 5.21
C GLN A 50 5.30 -14.01 4.93
N ARG A 51 5.17 -13.01 5.81
CA ARG A 51 4.27 -11.87 5.59
C ARG A 51 4.54 -11.21 4.23
N GLY A 52 3.47 -10.81 3.53
CA GLY A 52 3.51 -10.32 2.15
C GLY A 52 3.45 -11.45 1.12
N ASP A 53 3.87 -12.69 1.47
CA ASP A 53 3.81 -13.77 0.49
C ASP A 53 2.36 -14.12 0.14
N PRO A 54 2.04 -14.24 -1.16
CA PRO A 54 0.73 -14.69 -1.61
C PRO A 54 0.49 -16.13 -1.19
N VAL A 55 -0.79 -16.51 -1.07
CA VAL A 55 -1.17 -17.89 -0.72
C VAL A 55 -2.29 -18.39 -1.62
N THR A 56 -2.23 -19.67 -1.97
CA THR A 56 -3.29 -20.41 -2.63
C THR A 56 -3.90 -21.39 -1.65
N LEU A 57 -5.12 -21.07 -1.20
CA LEU A 57 -5.90 -21.90 -0.31
C LEU A 57 -6.96 -22.66 -1.11
N ARG A 58 -6.93 -23.99 -0.97
CA ARG A 58 -8.04 -24.81 -1.42
C ARG A 58 -9.15 -24.76 -0.39
N TRP A 59 -10.39 -24.69 -0.83
CA TRP A 59 -11.54 -24.88 0.03
C TRP A 59 -12.43 -26.01 -0.45
N SER A 60 -13.06 -26.72 0.47
CA SER A 60 -13.99 -27.82 0.17
C SER A 60 -15.19 -27.82 1.10
N ILE A 61 -16.25 -28.50 0.68
CA ILE A 61 -17.45 -28.74 1.49
C ILE A 61 -17.46 -30.22 1.87
N VAL A 62 -17.55 -30.49 3.17
CA VAL A 62 -17.54 -31.85 3.72
C VAL A 62 -18.89 -32.51 3.42
N PRO A 63 -18.93 -33.66 2.71
CA PRO A 63 -20.17 -34.37 2.43
C PRO A 63 -20.91 -34.77 3.71
N ASP A 64 -22.24 -34.76 3.67
CA ASP A 64 -23.05 -35.20 4.81
C ASP A 64 -22.74 -36.66 5.16
N GLY A 65 -22.65 -36.98 6.45
CA GLY A 65 -22.24 -38.32 6.90
C GLY A 65 -20.75 -38.48 7.13
N HIS A 66 -19.91 -37.52 6.71
CA HIS A 66 -18.46 -37.62 6.78
C HIS A 66 -17.87 -36.78 7.92
N SER A 67 -16.75 -37.25 8.48
CA SER A 67 -15.99 -36.55 9.51
C SER A 67 -14.92 -35.63 8.92
N TYR A 68 -14.57 -34.61 9.69
CA TYR A 68 -13.41 -33.73 9.49
C TYR A 68 -12.91 -33.24 10.86
N ASP A 69 -11.90 -32.38 10.91
CA ASP A 69 -11.20 -32.06 12.16
C ASP A 69 -12.11 -31.34 13.18
N ARG A 70 -13.23 -30.76 12.75
CA ARG A 70 -14.17 -30.03 13.62
C ARG A 70 -15.42 -30.81 14.00
N SER A 71 -15.76 -31.87 13.28
CA SER A 71 -16.97 -32.68 13.52
C SER A 71 -16.79 -34.12 13.09
N ALA A 72 -17.36 -35.03 13.87
CA ALA A 72 -17.41 -36.46 13.52
C ALA A 72 -18.41 -36.77 12.40
N ASN A 73 -19.38 -35.89 12.12
CA ASN A 73 -20.43 -36.13 11.14
C ASN A 73 -21.06 -34.82 10.65
N SER A 74 -20.62 -34.33 9.48
CA SER A 74 -21.22 -33.17 8.84
C SER A 74 -22.68 -33.44 8.44
N ASN A 75 -23.55 -32.45 8.61
CA ASN A 75 -24.93 -32.45 8.13
C ASN A 75 -25.31 -31.14 7.41
N LEU A 76 -24.31 -30.38 6.95
CA LEU A 76 -24.45 -29.05 6.39
C LEU A 76 -25.23 -29.03 5.07
N ILE A 77 -25.01 -30.00 4.19
CA ILE A 77 -25.53 -29.94 2.81
C ILE A 77 -27.05 -30.06 2.84
N GLN A 78 -27.58 -31.04 3.56
CA GLN A 78 -29.02 -31.20 3.73
C GLN A 78 -29.64 -30.00 4.43
N PHE A 79 -28.96 -29.40 5.41
CA PHE A 79 -29.41 -28.19 6.09
C PHE A 79 -29.53 -27.01 5.12
N LEU A 80 -28.49 -26.71 4.32
CA LEU A 80 -28.54 -25.65 3.32
C LEU A 80 -29.53 -25.94 2.19
N ASP A 81 -29.63 -27.19 1.75
CA ASP A 81 -30.59 -27.61 0.71
C ASP A 81 -32.04 -27.35 1.10
N ASP A 82 -32.36 -27.46 2.39
CA ASP A 82 -33.70 -27.16 2.90
C ASP A 82 -33.90 -25.65 3.07
N GLY A 83 -32.91 -24.93 3.59
CA GLY A 83 -32.99 -23.47 3.76
C GLY A 83 -33.16 -22.72 2.44
N TRP A 84 -32.53 -23.21 1.38
CA TRP A 84 -32.56 -22.62 0.04
C TRP A 84 -33.60 -23.25 -0.90
N ASN A 85 -34.44 -24.15 -0.37
CA ASN A 85 -35.46 -24.87 -1.14
C ASN A 85 -34.91 -25.53 -2.42
N VAL A 86 -33.73 -26.14 -2.32
CA VAL A 86 -33.04 -26.66 -3.50
C VAL A 86 -33.79 -27.85 -4.08
N ALA A 87 -34.11 -27.78 -5.37
CA ALA A 87 -34.93 -28.77 -6.04
C ALA A 87 -34.28 -30.17 -6.00
N ALA A 88 -35.08 -31.22 -5.83
CA ALA A 88 -34.60 -32.60 -5.76
C ALA A 88 -33.72 -33.01 -6.96
N ALA A 89 -34.00 -32.48 -8.15
CA ALA A 89 -33.19 -32.75 -9.35
C ALA A 89 -31.78 -32.15 -9.28
N GLN A 90 -31.59 -31.07 -8.50
CA GLN A 90 -30.27 -30.50 -8.23
C GLN A 90 -29.58 -31.24 -7.08
N ARG A 91 -30.30 -32.06 -6.28
CA ARG A 91 -29.77 -32.77 -5.10
C ARG A 91 -28.79 -33.89 -5.39
N THR A 92 -27.66 -33.55 -6.04
CA THR A 92 -26.58 -34.47 -6.46
C THR A 92 -25.32 -34.26 -5.62
N ALA A 93 -24.35 -35.16 -5.78
CA ALA A 93 -23.02 -35.06 -5.16
C ALA A 93 -22.16 -33.92 -5.73
N ASP A 94 -22.58 -33.32 -6.85
CA ASP A 94 -21.97 -32.11 -7.37
C ASP A 94 -22.71 -30.88 -6.81
N PHE A 95 -22.05 -30.20 -5.86
CA PHE A 95 -22.64 -29.06 -5.16
C PHE A 95 -22.66 -27.79 -6.01
N THR A 96 -21.92 -27.73 -7.11
CA THR A 96 -21.72 -26.49 -7.89
C THR A 96 -22.99 -25.95 -8.54
N ASN A 97 -24.04 -26.78 -8.65
CA ASN A 97 -25.34 -26.37 -9.19
C ASN A 97 -26.33 -25.89 -8.12
N ARG A 98 -25.89 -25.71 -6.86
CA ARG A 98 -26.76 -25.27 -5.76
C ARG A 98 -26.73 -23.75 -5.62
N PRO A 99 -27.88 -23.08 -5.42
CA PRO A 99 -27.90 -21.63 -5.18
C PRO A 99 -27.02 -21.18 -4.01
N TRP A 100 -26.98 -21.93 -2.91
CA TRP A 100 -26.13 -21.62 -1.76
C TRP A 100 -24.63 -21.81 -2.07
N PHE A 101 -24.27 -22.66 -3.03
CA PHE A 101 -22.87 -22.84 -3.43
C PHE A 101 -22.34 -21.58 -4.08
N ASP A 102 -23.13 -20.93 -4.94
CA ASP A 102 -22.74 -19.66 -5.56
C ASP A 102 -22.49 -18.58 -4.50
N VAL A 103 -23.27 -18.55 -3.42
CA VAL A 103 -23.06 -17.61 -2.30
C VAL A 103 -21.74 -17.87 -1.58
N ILE A 104 -21.45 -19.13 -1.25
CA ILE A 104 -20.19 -19.53 -0.60
C ILE A 104 -18.99 -19.25 -1.52
N SER A 105 -19.09 -19.62 -2.80
CA SER A 105 -18.06 -19.39 -3.81
C SER A 105 -17.76 -17.89 -3.98
N ASN A 106 -18.81 -17.07 -4.06
CA ASN A 106 -18.67 -15.61 -4.14
C ASN A 106 -18.10 -14.99 -2.85
N ALA A 107 -18.42 -15.56 -1.68
CA ALA A 107 -17.82 -15.16 -0.40
C ALA A 107 -16.30 -15.38 -0.42
N TYR A 108 -15.84 -16.56 -0.82
CA TYR A 108 -14.41 -16.85 -0.96
C TYR A 108 -13.72 -15.99 -2.02
N ALA A 109 -14.38 -15.73 -3.15
CA ALA A 109 -13.84 -14.88 -4.21
C ALA A 109 -13.55 -13.45 -3.74
N GLN A 110 -14.18 -12.97 -2.65
CA GLN A 110 -13.90 -11.63 -2.12
C GLN A 110 -12.47 -11.49 -1.59
N TYR A 111 -11.92 -12.53 -0.93
CA TYR A 111 -10.53 -12.50 -0.45
C TYR A 111 -9.55 -12.30 -1.60
N SER A 112 -9.81 -12.97 -2.73
CA SER A 112 -8.97 -12.90 -3.93
C SER A 112 -9.13 -11.61 -4.75
N ARG A 113 -10.19 -10.83 -4.50
CA ARG A 113 -10.38 -9.51 -5.12
C ARG A 113 -9.55 -8.43 -4.43
N VAL A 114 -9.35 -8.56 -3.12
CA VAL A 114 -8.84 -7.47 -2.28
C VAL A 114 -7.47 -7.76 -1.67
N SER A 115 -6.93 -8.97 -1.85
CA SER A 115 -5.62 -9.38 -1.32
C SER A 115 -4.98 -10.44 -2.22
N SER A 116 -3.76 -10.86 -1.89
CA SER A 116 -3.09 -11.95 -2.62
C SER A 116 -3.50 -13.37 -2.21
N ILE A 117 -4.57 -13.53 -1.43
CA ILE A 117 -5.14 -14.86 -1.13
C ILE A 117 -5.94 -15.36 -2.33
N ALA A 118 -5.49 -16.44 -2.97
CA ALA A 118 -6.27 -17.17 -3.97
C ALA A 118 -7.11 -18.28 -3.32
N MET A 119 -8.43 -18.27 -3.55
CA MET A 119 -9.35 -19.30 -3.05
C MET A 119 -9.79 -20.24 -4.19
N THR A 120 -9.48 -21.54 -4.08
CA THR A 120 -9.78 -22.54 -5.12
C THR A 120 -10.65 -23.68 -4.59
N TYR A 121 -11.84 -23.88 -5.16
CA TYR A 121 -12.70 -25.00 -4.77
C TYR A 121 -12.12 -26.35 -5.22
N VAL A 122 -12.14 -27.34 -4.34
CA VAL A 122 -11.88 -28.75 -4.67
C VAL A 122 -13.02 -29.63 -4.15
N PRO A 123 -13.64 -30.48 -5.00
CA PRO A 123 -14.71 -31.36 -4.55
C PRO A 123 -14.14 -32.58 -3.82
N GLU A 124 -14.65 -32.88 -2.62
CA GLU A 124 -14.24 -34.10 -1.88
C GLU A 124 -14.83 -35.38 -2.48
N GLN A 125 -15.91 -35.25 -3.26
CA GLN A 125 -16.57 -36.34 -4.00
C GLN A 125 -16.75 -35.97 -5.48
N ASN A 126 -16.67 -36.95 -6.36
CA ASN A 126 -17.02 -36.78 -7.77
C ASN A 126 -18.55 -36.80 -7.97
N ALA A 127 -19.02 -36.59 -9.20
CA ALA A 127 -20.45 -36.57 -9.53
C ALA A 127 -21.20 -37.89 -9.22
N ALA A 128 -20.48 -39.00 -8.99
CA ALA A 128 -21.05 -40.28 -8.57
C ALA A 128 -21.04 -40.49 -7.04
N GLY A 129 -20.65 -39.47 -6.25
CA GLY A 129 -20.56 -39.54 -4.79
C GLY A 129 -19.34 -40.32 -4.28
N VAL A 130 -18.37 -40.61 -5.13
CA VAL A 130 -17.15 -41.33 -4.74
C VAL A 130 -16.08 -40.32 -4.37
N SER A 131 -15.37 -40.56 -3.26
CA SER A 131 -14.29 -39.68 -2.81
C SER A 131 -13.24 -39.46 -3.90
N THR A 132 -12.83 -38.21 -4.06
CA THR A 132 -11.74 -37.80 -4.98
C THR A 132 -10.35 -37.99 -4.37
N GLY A 133 -10.28 -38.23 -3.05
CA GLY A 133 -9.02 -38.20 -2.29
C GLY A 133 -8.46 -36.78 -2.07
N GLN A 134 -9.19 -35.74 -2.48
CA GLN A 134 -8.84 -34.33 -2.27
C GLN A 134 -9.68 -33.72 -1.15
N PHE A 135 -9.13 -32.74 -0.44
CA PHE A 135 -9.82 -31.89 0.54
C PHE A 135 -9.15 -30.51 0.56
N GLY A 136 -9.88 -29.49 1.00
CA GLY A 136 -9.37 -28.13 1.10
C GLY A 136 -8.31 -27.96 2.19
N ASP A 137 -7.49 -26.92 2.08
CA ASP A 137 -6.81 -26.32 3.23
C ASP A 137 -7.86 -25.79 4.24
N ILE A 138 -9.00 -25.30 3.72
CA ILE A 138 -10.18 -24.89 4.49
C ILE A 138 -11.34 -25.83 4.16
N ARG A 139 -11.85 -26.59 5.13
CA ARG A 139 -13.06 -27.42 4.95
C ARG A 139 -14.24 -26.79 5.67
N ILE A 140 -15.40 -26.79 5.01
CA ILE A 140 -16.66 -26.32 5.61
C ILE A 140 -17.56 -27.53 5.86
N GLY A 141 -17.94 -27.71 7.12
CA GLY A 141 -18.96 -28.65 7.54
C GLY A 141 -19.94 -28.01 8.51
N GLY A 142 -20.87 -28.81 9.02
CA GLY A 142 -21.86 -28.33 9.98
C GLY A 142 -22.36 -29.43 10.89
N GLU A 143 -22.70 -29.04 12.11
CA GLU A 143 -23.32 -29.88 13.13
C GLU A 143 -24.07 -29.00 14.14
N ASN A 144 -24.79 -29.61 15.06
CA ASN A 144 -25.41 -28.88 16.16
C ASN A 144 -24.33 -28.43 17.17
N LEU A 145 -24.17 -27.12 17.38
CA LEU A 145 -23.15 -26.58 18.28
C LEU A 145 -23.61 -26.50 19.73
N ASP A 146 -24.77 -25.89 19.97
CA ASP A 146 -25.25 -25.54 21.31
C ASP A 146 -26.73 -25.87 21.54
N GLY A 147 -27.40 -26.45 20.55
CA GLY A 147 -28.82 -26.81 20.60
C GLY A 147 -29.77 -25.62 20.60
N THR A 148 -29.29 -24.39 20.39
CA THR A 148 -30.06 -23.16 20.53
C THR A 148 -30.18 -22.44 19.18
N PRO A 149 -31.39 -22.36 18.58
CA PRO A 149 -31.58 -21.62 17.34
C PRO A 149 -31.17 -20.15 17.49
N GLY A 150 -30.29 -19.67 16.61
CA GLY A 150 -29.74 -18.31 16.67
C GLY A 150 -28.75 -18.06 17.81
N GLY A 151 -28.24 -19.13 18.44
CA GLY A 151 -27.11 -19.10 19.38
C GLY A 151 -25.78 -18.90 18.66
N ALA A 152 -24.77 -19.73 18.96
CA ALA A 152 -23.52 -19.73 18.19
C ALA A 152 -23.82 -20.09 16.73
N LEU A 153 -23.48 -19.20 15.78
CA LEU A 153 -23.82 -19.42 14.36
C LEU A 153 -22.79 -20.30 13.65
N ALA A 154 -21.51 -20.13 13.98
CA ALA A 154 -20.41 -20.89 13.43
C ALA A 154 -19.13 -20.66 14.28
N ASP A 155 -18.10 -21.43 13.98
CA ASP A 155 -16.72 -21.14 14.40
C ASP A 155 -15.72 -21.60 13.32
N ASN A 156 -14.50 -21.05 13.37
CA ASN A 156 -13.40 -21.40 12.46
C ASN A 156 -12.07 -21.57 13.21
N THR A 157 -11.18 -22.40 12.66
CA THR A 157 -9.83 -22.63 13.18
C THR A 157 -8.83 -21.61 12.62
N TYR A 158 -8.10 -20.94 13.51
CA TYR A 158 -7.04 -19.99 13.15
C TYR A 158 -5.85 -20.66 12.42
N PRO A 159 -5.08 -19.90 11.62
CA PRO A 159 -5.08 -20.11 10.18
C PRO A 159 -4.60 -21.46 9.67
N ASP A 160 -3.54 -22.08 10.21
CA ASP A 160 -2.94 -23.34 9.69
C ASP A 160 -3.82 -24.61 9.94
N GLY A 161 -5.11 -24.50 9.65
CA GLY A 161 -6.14 -25.52 9.77
C GLY A 161 -7.43 -25.05 9.12
N GLY A 162 -7.82 -23.78 9.31
CA GLY A 162 -8.84 -23.07 8.52
C GLY A 162 -10.27 -23.64 8.53
N ASP A 163 -10.48 -24.82 9.10
CA ASP A 163 -11.74 -25.54 9.05
C ASP A 163 -12.85 -24.80 9.78
N MET A 164 -13.96 -24.62 9.07
CA MET A 164 -15.17 -23.96 9.51
C MET A 164 -16.21 -24.99 9.93
N ARG A 165 -16.94 -24.69 11.00
CA ARG A 165 -18.12 -25.44 11.42
C ARG A 165 -19.29 -24.50 11.57
N ILE A 166 -20.33 -24.72 10.78
CA ILE A 166 -21.58 -23.96 10.81
C ILE A 166 -22.60 -24.69 11.71
N ASP A 167 -23.29 -23.95 12.57
CA ASP A 167 -24.38 -24.51 13.35
C ASP A 167 -25.57 -24.90 12.46
N THR A 168 -26.02 -26.13 12.61
CA THR A 168 -27.18 -26.65 11.87
C THR A 168 -28.41 -26.82 12.73
N THR A 169 -28.47 -26.11 13.87
CA THR A 169 -29.66 -26.09 14.71
C THR A 169 -30.82 -25.43 13.97
N ARG A 170 -31.93 -26.15 13.86
CA ARG A 170 -33.16 -25.67 13.23
C ARG A 170 -34.02 -24.92 14.22
N GLU A 171 -34.82 -24.00 13.71
CA GLU A 171 -35.88 -23.33 14.46
C GLU A 171 -36.89 -24.34 15.03
N ASN A 172 -37.70 -23.91 16.01
CA ASN A 172 -38.71 -24.77 16.65
C ASN A 172 -39.76 -25.33 15.66
N ASP A 173 -39.99 -24.66 14.53
CA ASP A 173 -40.88 -25.10 13.47
C ASP A 173 -40.19 -26.01 12.43
N GLY A 174 -38.91 -26.33 12.63
CA GLY A 174 -38.09 -27.14 11.74
C GLY A 174 -37.46 -26.38 10.57
N SER A 175 -37.71 -25.08 10.45
CA SER A 175 -37.11 -24.24 9.42
C SER A 175 -35.63 -23.96 9.68
N VAL A 176 -34.95 -23.51 8.63
CA VAL A 176 -33.56 -23.05 8.70
C VAL A 176 -33.56 -21.55 9.02
N GLY A 177 -32.75 -21.15 9.99
CA GLY A 177 -32.67 -19.77 10.43
C GLY A 177 -32.24 -18.79 9.32
N PHE A 178 -32.65 -17.53 9.46
CA PHE A 178 -32.44 -16.47 8.46
C PHE A 178 -30.98 -16.31 8.02
N TYR A 179 -30.02 -16.42 8.94
CA TYR A 179 -28.60 -16.24 8.64
C TYR A 179 -28.04 -17.32 7.71
N PHE A 180 -28.66 -18.49 7.63
CA PHE A 180 -28.20 -19.59 6.77
C PHE A 180 -29.01 -19.71 5.48
N ALA A 181 -30.27 -19.21 5.49
CA ALA A 181 -31.22 -19.31 4.38
C ALA A 181 -31.36 -18.01 3.55
N SER A 182 -30.54 -17.00 3.81
CA SER A 182 -30.51 -15.76 3.04
C SER A 182 -29.12 -15.48 2.46
N GLU A 183 -29.08 -14.85 1.30
CA GLU A 183 -27.83 -14.47 0.63
C GLU A 183 -26.94 -13.57 1.51
N PRO A 184 -27.42 -12.44 2.09
CA PRO A 184 -26.56 -11.60 2.93
C PRO A 184 -26.17 -12.26 4.24
N GLY A 185 -27.02 -13.11 4.80
CA GLY A 185 -26.70 -13.90 5.99
C GLY A 185 -25.56 -14.88 5.72
N LEU A 186 -25.75 -15.76 4.73
CA LEU A 186 -24.79 -16.83 4.45
C LEU A 186 -23.48 -16.28 3.92
N ARG A 187 -23.53 -15.27 3.03
CA ARG A 187 -22.32 -14.61 2.50
C ARG A 187 -21.48 -14.05 3.63
N ASN A 188 -22.05 -13.21 4.49
CA ASN A 188 -21.27 -12.53 5.51
C ASN A 188 -20.86 -13.47 6.65
N LEU A 189 -21.63 -14.55 6.93
CA LEU A 189 -21.23 -15.59 7.87
C LEU A 189 -19.97 -16.30 7.37
N VAL A 190 -19.99 -16.77 6.12
CA VAL A 190 -18.85 -17.47 5.53
C VAL A 190 -17.64 -16.55 5.49
N ILE A 191 -17.80 -15.28 5.09
CA ILE A 191 -16.69 -14.31 5.12
C ILE A 191 -16.20 -14.08 6.55
N HIS A 192 -17.08 -13.86 7.54
CA HIS A 192 -16.64 -13.64 8.92
C HIS A 192 -15.78 -14.82 9.43
N GLU A 193 -16.30 -16.03 9.27
CA GLU A 193 -15.62 -17.22 9.75
C GLU A 193 -14.34 -17.52 8.97
N THR A 194 -14.35 -17.35 7.66
CA THR A 194 -13.13 -17.44 6.86
C THR A 194 -12.11 -16.38 7.26
N GLY A 195 -12.54 -15.21 7.75
CA GLY A 195 -11.67 -14.16 8.28
C GLY A 195 -10.80 -14.70 9.41
N HIS A 196 -11.39 -15.42 10.36
CA HIS A 196 -10.63 -16.16 11.38
C HIS A 196 -9.70 -17.23 10.78
N GLY A 197 -10.20 -17.97 9.77
CA GLY A 197 -9.43 -18.99 9.03
C GLY A 197 -8.24 -18.43 8.24
N VAL A 198 -8.21 -17.12 7.97
CA VAL A 198 -7.05 -16.40 7.40
C VAL A 198 -6.40 -15.46 8.42
N GLY A 199 -6.72 -15.62 9.71
CA GLY A 199 -5.99 -15.00 10.81
C GLY A 199 -6.47 -13.64 11.30
N LEU A 200 -7.64 -13.19 10.87
CA LEU A 200 -8.28 -11.97 11.37
C LEU A 200 -8.98 -12.23 12.71
N GLY A 201 -8.78 -11.32 13.67
CA GLY A 201 -9.52 -11.23 14.92
C GLY A 201 -10.78 -10.37 14.79
N HIS A 202 -11.52 -10.20 15.90
CA HIS A 202 -12.72 -9.35 15.89
C HIS A 202 -12.38 -7.86 15.92
N ALA A 203 -13.11 -7.07 15.14
CA ALA A 203 -13.04 -5.61 15.11
C ALA A 203 -14.14 -4.97 15.97
N GLN A 204 -13.85 -3.81 16.56
CA GLN A 204 -14.83 -3.00 17.31
C GLN A 204 -14.58 -1.50 17.06
N PHE A 205 -15.62 -0.80 16.61
CA PHE A 205 -15.54 0.62 16.26
C PHE A 205 -16.23 1.52 17.28
N VAL A 206 -15.65 2.71 17.50
CA VAL A 206 -16.22 3.72 18.38
C VAL A 206 -17.31 4.49 17.63
N ASN A 207 -18.50 4.62 18.25
CA ASN A 207 -19.63 5.39 17.71
C ASN A 207 -20.04 5.04 16.27
N GLY A 208 -19.75 3.82 15.79
CA GLY A 208 -20.03 3.41 14.42
C GLY A 208 -19.22 4.18 13.37
N SER A 209 -17.99 4.62 13.70
CA SER A 209 -17.11 5.36 12.78
C SER A 209 -16.76 4.59 11.50
N ALA A 210 -16.84 3.26 11.55
CA ALA A 210 -16.68 2.33 10.43
C ALA A 210 -17.47 1.05 10.71
N LYS A 211 -17.44 0.11 9.76
CA LYS A 211 -18.02 -1.23 9.87
C LYS A 211 -17.02 -2.26 9.36
N ALA A 212 -17.11 -3.47 9.88
CA ALA A 212 -16.33 -4.61 9.40
C ALA A 212 -17.18 -5.88 9.40
N VAL A 213 -16.85 -6.83 8.53
CA VAL A 213 -17.45 -8.16 8.62
C VAL A 213 -16.95 -8.88 9.87
N MET A 214 -15.74 -8.57 10.33
CA MET A 214 -15.14 -9.11 11.54
C MET A 214 -15.65 -8.46 12.84
N GLU A 215 -16.69 -7.64 12.83
CA GLU A 215 -17.36 -7.28 14.09
C GLU A 215 -17.91 -8.55 14.77
N GLY A 216 -17.81 -8.65 16.11
CA GLY A 216 -18.17 -9.87 16.85
C GLY A 216 -19.64 -10.30 16.78
N GLY A 217 -20.50 -9.50 16.13
CA GLY A 217 -21.86 -9.90 15.75
C GLY A 217 -22.01 -9.91 14.23
N LEU A 218 -22.72 -10.90 13.70
CA LEU A 218 -22.92 -11.03 12.26
C LEU A 218 -23.70 -9.83 11.70
N ARG A 219 -23.07 -9.09 10.78
CA ARG A 219 -23.70 -8.00 10.05
C ARG A 219 -24.28 -8.48 8.73
N THR A 220 -25.49 -8.06 8.39
CA THR A 220 -26.11 -8.32 7.08
C THR A 220 -26.38 -7.04 6.29
N ASP A 221 -26.01 -5.88 6.84
CA ASP A 221 -26.20 -4.55 6.27
C ASP A 221 -24.98 -4.06 5.45
N ILE A 222 -24.00 -4.92 5.24
CA ILE A 222 -22.75 -4.67 4.48
C ILE A 222 -22.52 -5.77 3.45
N TRP A 223 -21.68 -5.48 2.46
CA TRP A 223 -21.34 -6.42 1.39
C TRP A 223 -19.97 -7.08 1.66
N GLY A 224 -19.90 -7.98 2.64
CA GLY A 224 -18.71 -8.75 2.95
C GLY A 224 -17.57 -7.94 3.59
N LEU A 225 -16.32 -8.28 3.26
CA LEU A 225 -15.11 -7.64 3.79
C LEU A 225 -15.22 -6.12 3.65
N GLN A 226 -14.82 -5.35 4.65
CA GLN A 226 -14.75 -3.89 4.61
C GLN A 226 -13.31 -3.42 4.81
N PHE A 227 -13.07 -2.10 4.74
CA PHE A 227 -11.71 -1.55 4.67
C PHE A 227 -10.77 -2.08 5.77
N ASP A 228 -11.23 -2.16 7.02
CA ASP A 228 -10.42 -2.65 8.15
C ASP A 228 -9.98 -4.11 7.94
N ASP A 229 -10.90 -4.96 7.45
CA ASP A 229 -10.64 -6.35 7.11
C ASP A 229 -9.61 -6.43 5.97
N VAL A 230 -9.82 -5.65 4.90
CA VAL A 230 -8.95 -5.61 3.71
C VAL A 230 -7.54 -5.12 4.05
N TYR A 231 -7.44 -4.09 4.90
CA TYR A 231 -6.16 -3.56 5.37
C TYR A 231 -5.36 -4.60 6.17
N ALA A 232 -6.05 -5.40 7.00
CA ALA A 232 -5.44 -6.50 7.74
C ALA A 232 -4.97 -7.63 6.82
N LEU A 233 -5.78 -7.99 5.82
CA LEU A 233 -5.42 -9.00 4.82
C LEU A 233 -4.19 -8.58 4.02
N ASN A 234 -4.15 -7.35 3.51
CA ASN A 234 -3.01 -6.85 2.75
C ASN A 234 -1.74 -6.81 3.60
N ARG A 235 -1.86 -6.42 4.88
CA ARG A 235 -0.72 -6.49 5.80
C ARG A 235 -0.17 -7.90 5.95
N GLN A 236 -1.01 -8.94 5.88
CA GLN A 236 -0.54 -10.31 6.04
C GLN A 236 -0.09 -10.94 4.74
N TYR A 237 -0.89 -10.82 3.70
CA TYR A 237 -0.81 -11.65 2.50
C TYR A 237 -0.45 -10.88 1.25
N GLY A 238 -0.38 -9.55 1.33
CA GLY A 238 -0.12 -8.72 0.17
C GLY A 238 -1.37 -8.25 -0.57
N ASP A 239 -1.13 -7.44 -1.60
CA ASP A 239 -2.17 -6.89 -2.47
C ASP A 239 -2.49 -7.81 -3.68
N PRO A 240 -3.59 -7.59 -4.42
CA PRO A 240 -3.95 -8.45 -5.55
C PRO A 240 -2.88 -8.60 -6.65
N GLN A 241 -1.94 -7.65 -6.79
CA GLN A 241 -0.86 -7.66 -7.79
C GLN A 241 0.29 -8.60 -7.42
N GLU A 242 0.41 -8.96 -6.14
CA GLU A 242 1.46 -9.87 -5.68
C GLU A 242 1.15 -11.36 -5.96
N ARG A 243 -0.04 -11.68 -6.48
CA ARG A 243 -0.40 -13.08 -6.83
C ARG A 243 0.45 -13.65 -7.98
N GLY A 244 0.62 -14.97 -7.95
CA GLY A 244 1.34 -15.68 -8.99
C GLY A 244 2.84 -15.36 -8.95
N SER A 245 3.37 -14.71 -9.99
CA SER A 245 4.77 -14.24 -9.98
C SER A 245 4.95 -12.92 -9.20
N GLY A 246 3.84 -12.24 -8.88
CA GLY A 246 3.82 -10.96 -8.21
C GLY A 246 4.49 -9.83 -8.99
N ASN A 247 4.43 -8.62 -8.44
CA ASN A 247 5.07 -7.42 -8.99
C ASN A 247 6.31 -6.99 -8.16
N ASN A 248 6.83 -7.85 -7.29
CA ASN A 248 7.97 -7.55 -6.41
C ASN A 248 9.33 -7.37 -7.09
N THR A 249 9.39 -7.56 -8.41
CA THR A 249 10.61 -7.39 -9.22
C THR A 249 10.32 -6.67 -10.52
N TYR A 250 11.32 -5.97 -11.07
CA TYR A 250 11.14 -5.28 -12.36
C TYR A 250 10.79 -6.26 -13.51
N THR A 251 11.24 -7.52 -13.45
CA THR A 251 10.94 -8.53 -14.48
C THR A 251 9.49 -8.98 -14.49
N THR A 252 8.79 -8.83 -13.37
CA THR A 252 7.39 -9.23 -13.19
C THR A 252 6.48 -8.03 -12.96
N ALA A 253 6.96 -6.84 -13.27
CA ALA A 253 6.26 -5.58 -13.04
C ALA A 253 4.85 -5.56 -13.66
N THR A 254 3.88 -5.02 -12.90
CA THR A 254 2.51 -4.83 -13.37
C THR A 254 2.47 -3.83 -14.52
N SER A 255 1.85 -4.23 -15.63
CA SER A 255 1.78 -3.39 -16.83
C SER A 255 0.66 -2.36 -16.71
N LEU A 256 1.01 -1.08 -16.81
CA LEU A 256 0.07 0.03 -16.93
C LEU A 256 -0.40 0.28 -18.37
N GLY A 257 0.24 -0.36 -19.35
CA GLY A 257 -0.12 -0.31 -20.76
C GLY A 257 0.93 0.32 -21.67
N ASP A 258 0.62 0.28 -22.96
CA ASP A 258 1.44 0.86 -24.03
C ASP A 258 0.85 2.19 -24.46
N PHE A 259 1.68 3.22 -24.49
CA PHE A 259 1.28 4.58 -24.82
C PHE A 259 2.04 5.07 -26.05
N THR A 260 1.51 6.13 -26.66
CA THR A 260 2.25 6.87 -27.68
C THR A 260 3.22 7.83 -26.97
N THR A 261 3.24 9.09 -27.36
CA THR A 261 3.85 10.18 -26.60
C THR A 261 2.85 10.85 -25.65
N THR A 262 1.56 10.52 -25.73
CA THR A 262 0.51 10.98 -24.80
C THR A 262 -0.25 9.82 -24.18
N GLY A 263 -0.81 10.03 -22.99
CA GLY A 263 -1.60 9.01 -22.29
C GLY A 263 -1.92 9.38 -20.86
N ARG A 264 -2.92 8.72 -20.27
CA ARG A 264 -3.16 8.78 -18.83
C ARG A 264 -3.66 7.43 -18.34
N THR A 265 -3.28 7.05 -17.14
CA THR A 265 -3.83 5.89 -16.45
C THR A 265 -3.71 6.07 -14.94
N ALA A 266 -4.56 5.35 -14.21
CA ALA A 266 -4.54 5.32 -12.75
C ALA A 266 -4.85 3.89 -12.27
N MET A 267 -4.38 3.55 -11.09
CA MET A 267 -4.55 2.26 -10.42
C MET A 267 -4.54 2.47 -8.90
N GLY A 268 -5.13 1.57 -8.13
CA GLY A 268 -5.31 1.67 -6.68
C GLY A 268 -6.39 2.68 -6.29
N LEU A 269 -7.59 2.60 -6.88
CA LEU A 269 -8.66 3.57 -6.67
C LEU A 269 -9.60 3.25 -5.50
N ASP A 270 -9.67 2.00 -5.06
CA ASP A 270 -10.79 1.53 -4.22
C ASP A 270 -10.57 1.69 -2.71
N ALA A 271 -9.35 1.96 -2.27
CA ALA A 271 -9.02 2.21 -0.86
C ALA A 271 -9.38 3.65 -0.39
N SER A 272 -10.45 4.23 -0.92
CA SER A 272 -10.77 5.66 -0.73
C SER A 272 -11.73 5.98 0.43
N ASP A 273 -12.52 5.00 0.88
CA ASP A 273 -13.40 5.13 2.03
C ASP A 273 -13.42 3.83 2.88
N SER A 274 -14.30 3.74 3.88
CA SER A 274 -14.39 2.57 4.77
C SER A 274 -15.31 1.46 4.26
N VAL A 275 -16.00 1.67 3.14
CA VAL A 275 -16.98 0.76 2.57
C VAL A 275 -16.38 0.07 1.35
N VAL A 276 -16.38 -1.25 1.36
CA VAL A 276 -15.98 -2.04 0.20
C VAL A 276 -17.25 -2.53 -0.49
N ASN A 277 -17.40 -2.14 -1.76
CA ASN A 277 -18.53 -2.51 -2.60
C ASN A 277 -18.24 -3.83 -3.33
N GLN A 278 -19.27 -4.35 -4.00
CA GLN A 278 -19.21 -5.62 -4.72
C GLN A 278 -18.17 -5.65 -5.83
N PHE A 279 -17.93 -4.51 -6.47
CA PHE A 279 -17.06 -4.41 -7.65
C PHE A 279 -15.72 -3.75 -7.37
N ASP A 280 -15.42 -3.48 -6.10
CA ASP A 280 -14.13 -2.92 -5.73
C ASP A 280 -13.06 -4.03 -5.87
N ASP A 281 -12.13 -3.84 -6.80
CA ASP A 281 -11.08 -4.80 -7.18
C ASP A 281 -9.74 -4.13 -7.56
N ASP A 282 -9.65 -2.79 -7.45
CA ASP A 282 -8.47 -1.98 -7.74
C ASP A 282 -7.78 -1.54 -6.44
N TRP A 283 -7.08 -2.50 -5.82
CA TRP A 283 -6.33 -2.34 -4.58
C TRP A 283 -4.83 -2.39 -4.86
N LEU A 284 -4.10 -1.41 -4.35
CA LEU A 284 -2.64 -1.38 -4.34
C LEU A 284 -2.13 -1.02 -2.95
N GLY A 285 -1.21 -1.79 -2.40
CA GLY A 285 -0.71 -1.55 -1.06
C GLY A 285 0.67 -2.12 -0.82
N ILE A 286 1.52 -1.35 -0.16
CA ILE A 286 2.80 -1.83 0.35
C ILE A 286 2.54 -2.48 1.71
N ASP A 287 2.79 -3.78 1.89
CA ASP A 287 2.55 -4.47 3.16
C ASP A 287 3.51 -4.00 4.26
N GLY A 288 4.74 -3.58 3.89
CA GLY A 288 5.75 -3.09 4.82
C GLY A 288 7.09 -2.69 4.18
N ARG A 289 8.15 -2.56 4.98
CA ARG A 289 9.43 -1.99 4.52
C ARG A 289 10.18 -2.86 3.49
N ASN A 290 9.95 -4.17 3.51
CA ASN A 290 10.65 -5.11 2.63
C ASN A 290 9.94 -5.32 1.30
N ASP A 291 8.73 -4.78 1.18
CA ASP A 291 7.89 -4.89 0.00
C ASP A 291 8.23 -3.77 -1.01
N ALA A 292 8.16 -4.13 -2.28
CA ALA A 292 8.61 -3.33 -3.40
C ALA A 292 7.77 -3.62 -4.66
N ASP A 293 6.70 -2.87 -4.83
CA ASP A 293 5.87 -2.93 -6.02
C ASP A 293 6.55 -2.32 -7.25
N TRP A 294 6.67 -3.11 -8.32
CA TRP A 294 7.14 -2.65 -9.62
C TRP A 294 6.01 -2.57 -10.64
N PHE A 295 6.05 -1.50 -11.41
CA PHE A 295 5.13 -1.25 -12.51
C PHE A 295 5.91 -0.88 -13.76
N LYS A 296 5.29 -1.09 -14.92
CA LYS A 296 5.87 -0.74 -16.21
C LYS A 296 4.88 -0.07 -17.13
N PHE A 297 5.38 0.79 -18.00
CA PHE A 297 4.65 1.34 -19.13
C PHE A 297 5.62 1.53 -20.30
N SER A 298 5.08 1.56 -21.52
CA SER A 298 5.91 1.74 -22.72
C SER A 298 5.47 2.97 -23.50
N VAL A 299 6.41 3.63 -24.17
CA VAL A 299 6.16 4.81 -25.01
C VAL A 299 6.77 4.62 -26.40
N THR A 300 6.17 5.24 -27.42
CA THR A 300 6.64 5.12 -28.81
C THR A 300 7.67 6.18 -29.22
N GLY A 301 8.00 7.13 -28.35
CA GLY A 301 8.86 8.26 -28.67
C GLY A 301 9.16 9.13 -27.44
N GLN A 302 9.76 10.29 -27.69
CA GLN A 302 10.09 11.26 -26.65
C GLN A 302 8.82 11.84 -26.03
N THR A 303 8.80 11.99 -24.71
CA THR A 303 7.65 12.53 -23.98
C THR A 303 8.06 13.01 -22.58
N PHE A 304 7.16 13.73 -21.91
CA PHE A 304 7.28 14.01 -20.48
C PHE A 304 6.32 13.14 -19.68
N ALA A 305 6.84 12.50 -18.64
CA ALA A 305 6.07 11.74 -17.68
C ALA A 305 5.87 12.53 -16.39
N LYS A 306 4.62 12.58 -15.95
CA LYS A 306 4.25 12.93 -14.58
C LYS A 306 3.71 11.69 -13.90
N LEU A 307 4.39 11.29 -12.83
CA LEU A 307 4.03 10.12 -12.03
C LEU A 307 3.81 10.56 -10.60
N LYS A 308 2.63 10.23 -10.06
CA LYS A 308 2.27 10.54 -8.69
C LYS A 308 1.84 9.28 -7.98
N VAL A 309 2.34 9.08 -6.77
CA VAL A 309 1.87 8.05 -5.84
C VAL A 309 1.28 8.74 -4.62
N THR A 310 0.01 8.48 -4.34
CA THR A 310 -0.72 9.12 -3.24
C THR A 310 -1.12 8.05 -2.23
N PRO A 311 -0.60 8.08 -0.99
CA PRO A 311 -1.19 7.33 0.12
C PRO A 311 -2.69 7.62 0.24
N ILE A 312 -3.51 6.57 0.33
CA ILE A 312 -4.97 6.68 0.47
C ILE A 312 -5.48 5.78 1.58
N GLY A 313 -6.68 6.10 2.07
CA GLY A 313 -7.35 5.35 3.12
C GLY A 313 -8.26 6.25 3.97
N PRO A 314 -9.36 5.71 4.53
CA PRO A 314 -10.22 6.42 5.45
C PRO A 314 -9.53 6.70 6.79
N THR A 315 -10.14 7.58 7.57
CA THR A 315 -9.86 7.71 9.01
C THR A 315 -11.07 7.20 9.79
N TYR A 316 -10.85 6.32 10.76
CA TYR A 316 -11.89 5.77 11.65
C TYR A 316 -11.33 5.53 13.05
N GLU A 317 -12.19 5.20 14.01
CA GLU A 317 -11.78 5.00 15.40
C GLU A 317 -12.16 3.57 15.87
N THR A 318 -11.16 2.84 16.37
CA THR A 318 -11.36 1.51 16.97
C THR A 318 -11.29 1.59 18.48
N VAL A 319 -11.92 0.65 19.18
CA VAL A 319 -11.80 0.53 20.64
C VAL A 319 -10.36 0.16 21.03
N GLN A 320 -9.69 -0.61 20.20
CA GLN A 320 -8.37 -1.19 20.45
C GLN A 320 -7.22 -0.19 20.24
N GLN A 321 -7.25 0.64 19.19
CA GLN A 321 -6.14 1.57 18.87
C GLN A 321 -6.54 3.05 18.85
N GLY A 322 -7.81 3.39 19.05
CA GLY A 322 -8.29 4.76 18.93
C GLY A 322 -8.33 5.20 17.46
N VAL A 323 -8.01 6.48 17.21
CA VAL A 323 -8.10 7.05 15.85
C VAL A 323 -7.02 6.48 14.96
N PHE A 324 -7.45 5.79 13.90
CA PHE A 324 -6.62 5.20 12.87
C PHE A 324 -6.78 5.98 11.56
N ASN A 325 -5.69 6.54 11.04
CA ASN A 325 -5.67 7.26 9.75
C ASN A 325 -4.91 6.43 8.70
N ALA A 326 -5.65 5.67 7.89
CA ALA A 326 -5.07 4.74 6.94
C ALA A 326 -4.28 5.42 5.80
N ALA A 327 -4.55 6.70 5.51
CA ALA A 327 -3.81 7.47 4.51
C ALA A 327 -2.42 7.96 4.99
N ALA A 328 -2.04 7.70 6.24
CA ALA A 328 -0.78 8.19 6.82
C ALA A 328 -0.08 7.13 7.69
N GLN A 329 0.15 5.96 7.12
CA GLN A 329 0.81 4.81 7.76
C GLN A 329 2.25 4.62 7.28
N ASN A 330 2.55 5.04 6.05
CA ASN A 330 3.87 4.91 5.46
C ASN A 330 4.31 6.20 4.76
N ASP A 331 5.61 6.41 4.76
CA ASP A 331 6.35 7.43 4.01
C ASP A 331 6.90 6.69 2.79
N LEU A 332 6.24 6.89 1.65
CA LEU A 332 6.51 6.14 0.44
C LEU A 332 7.71 6.71 -0.30
N VAL A 333 8.37 5.86 -1.09
CA VAL A 333 9.47 6.23 -1.98
C VAL A 333 9.09 5.83 -3.39
N LEU A 334 9.14 6.78 -4.32
CA LEU A 334 8.85 6.55 -5.73
C LEU A 334 10.14 6.67 -6.56
N GLN A 335 10.40 5.69 -7.42
CA GLN A 335 11.60 5.67 -8.26
C GLN A 335 11.23 5.31 -9.69
N LEU A 336 11.81 6.00 -10.67
CA LEU A 336 11.55 5.81 -12.10
C LEU A 336 12.83 5.39 -12.82
N PHE A 337 12.72 4.44 -13.74
CA PHE A 337 13.80 3.78 -14.42
C PHE A 337 13.55 3.71 -15.93
N SER A 338 14.62 3.77 -16.72
CA SER A 338 14.64 3.36 -18.13
C SER A 338 15.13 1.92 -18.23
N ALA A 339 14.65 1.15 -19.21
CA ALA A 339 15.17 -0.20 -19.49
C ALA A 339 16.05 -0.31 -20.75
N THR A 340 16.37 0.81 -21.40
CA THR A 340 17.17 0.82 -22.63
C THR A 340 18.49 1.58 -22.42
N PRO A 341 19.68 0.95 -22.57
CA PRO A 341 19.96 -0.45 -22.96
C PRO A 341 19.89 -1.47 -21.80
N SER A 342 19.79 -1.00 -20.57
CA SER A 342 19.64 -1.80 -19.35
C SER A 342 18.82 -1.02 -18.32
N LEU A 343 18.36 -1.68 -17.26
CA LEU A 343 17.63 -1.01 -16.18
C LEU A 343 18.52 0.04 -15.49
N GLU A 344 18.18 1.31 -15.65
CA GLU A 344 18.89 2.46 -15.09
C GLU A 344 17.91 3.37 -14.36
N LEU A 345 18.27 3.79 -13.15
CA LEU A 345 17.47 4.74 -12.36
C LEU A 345 17.59 6.13 -13.00
N LEU A 346 16.45 6.70 -13.41
CA LEU A 346 16.37 8.07 -13.90
C LEU A 346 16.24 9.06 -12.75
N THR A 347 15.29 8.82 -11.84
CA THR A 347 15.03 9.75 -10.75
C THR A 347 14.34 9.07 -9.56
N THR A 348 14.41 9.72 -8.39
CA THR A 348 13.77 9.29 -7.14
C THR A 348 13.03 10.48 -6.53
N SER A 349 11.76 10.27 -6.20
CA SER A 349 10.98 11.14 -5.31
C SER A 349 10.92 10.48 -3.94
N ASP A 350 11.51 11.16 -2.96
CA ASP A 350 11.57 10.75 -1.55
C ASP A 350 11.51 11.99 -0.65
N SER A 351 10.60 12.91 -0.97
CA SER A 351 10.52 14.24 -0.33
C SER A 351 9.32 14.40 0.58
N GLY A 352 8.33 13.51 0.44
CA GLY A 352 7.19 13.42 1.32
C GLY A 352 7.59 13.04 2.74
N ALA A 353 6.70 13.37 3.67
CA ALA A 353 6.70 12.77 4.99
C ALA A 353 5.64 11.67 5.02
N LEU A 354 5.45 11.05 6.19
CA LEU A 354 4.39 10.08 6.44
C LEU A 354 3.03 10.53 5.87
N GLY A 355 2.44 9.72 4.99
CA GLY A 355 1.14 9.99 4.35
C GLY A 355 1.14 11.08 3.27
N ALA A 356 2.29 11.68 2.95
CA ALA A 356 2.40 12.62 1.85
C ALA A 356 2.54 11.85 0.51
N ALA A 357 2.06 12.48 -0.57
CA ALA A 357 2.24 11.95 -1.90
C ALA A 357 3.67 12.15 -2.39
N GLU A 358 4.20 11.16 -3.10
CA GLU A 358 5.43 11.30 -3.90
C GLU A 358 5.08 11.71 -5.33
N LEU A 359 5.89 12.59 -5.92
CA LEU A 359 5.63 13.18 -7.23
C LEU A 359 6.92 13.33 -8.02
N ILE A 360 7.01 12.61 -9.12
CA ILE A 360 7.95 12.91 -10.21
C ILE A 360 7.19 13.75 -11.21
N ASN A 361 7.56 15.04 -11.33
CA ASN A 361 6.88 15.98 -12.21
C ASN A 361 7.71 16.23 -13.47
N SER A 362 7.11 16.09 -14.65
CA SER A 362 7.72 16.44 -15.94
C SER A 362 9.09 15.78 -16.16
N GLN A 363 9.24 14.49 -15.84
CA GLN A 363 10.45 13.74 -16.19
C GLN A 363 10.52 13.52 -17.70
N TYR A 364 11.60 13.95 -18.33
CA TYR A 364 11.85 13.66 -19.73
C TYR A 364 12.17 12.18 -19.96
N LEU A 365 11.48 11.59 -20.93
CA LEU A 365 11.73 10.23 -21.43
C LEU A 365 12.36 10.33 -22.82
N SER A 366 13.62 9.91 -22.93
CA SER A 366 14.50 10.24 -24.06
C SER A 366 14.19 9.52 -25.39
N GLY A 367 13.34 8.51 -25.38
CA GLY A 367 12.97 7.79 -26.60
C GLY A 367 11.98 6.67 -26.36
N ALA A 368 11.68 5.94 -27.44
CA ALA A 368 10.80 4.79 -27.38
C ALA A 368 11.38 3.68 -26.50
N GLY A 369 10.52 2.97 -25.78
CA GLY A 369 10.91 1.81 -24.97
C GLY A 369 10.08 1.65 -23.72
N ASP A 370 10.51 0.69 -22.90
CA ASP A 370 9.90 0.39 -21.61
C ASP A 370 10.52 1.26 -20.51
N TYR A 371 9.63 1.81 -19.70
CA TYR A 371 9.96 2.52 -18.48
C TYR A 371 9.32 1.78 -17.31
N TYR A 372 10.06 1.74 -16.20
CA TYR A 372 9.64 1.03 -15.00
C TYR A 372 9.60 2.03 -13.86
N PHE A 373 8.67 1.87 -12.93
CA PHE A 373 8.77 2.56 -11.67
C PHE A 373 8.52 1.61 -10.51
N ARG A 374 9.08 1.97 -9.37
CA ARG A 374 8.98 1.21 -8.13
C ARG A 374 8.43 2.08 -7.02
N VAL A 375 7.49 1.53 -6.26
CA VAL A 375 7.00 2.08 -4.99
C VAL A 375 7.57 1.24 -3.85
N ARG A 376 8.00 1.89 -2.75
CA ARG A 376 8.44 1.23 -1.52
C ARG A 376 7.98 2.01 -0.30
N GLY A 377 7.91 1.35 0.85
CA GLY A 377 7.66 2.00 2.14
C GLY A 377 8.91 2.12 3.01
N LYS A 378 9.00 3.19 3.80
CA LYS A 378 10.01 3.33 4.88
C LYS A 378 9.55 2.74 6.21
N GLN A 379 8.26 2.63 6.48
CA GLN A 379 7.73 2.04 7.71
C GLN A 379 7.42 0.55 7.49
N ASP A 380 7.45 -0.23 8.57
CA ASP A 380 6.93 -1.61 8.54
C ASP A 380 5.43 -1.63 8.89
N LEU A 381 4.66 -0.88 8.10
CA LEU A 381 3.21 -0.72 8.21
C LEU A 381 2.63 -0.78 6.81
N ASN A 382 1.44 -1.37 6.71
CA ASN A 382 0.71 -1.41 5.45
C ASN A 382 0.31 0.02 5.05
N GLN A 383 0.36 0.35 3.76
CA GLN A 383 -0.15 1.59 3.20
C GLN A 383 -0.77 1.33 1.85
N PHE A 384 -2.08 1.48 1.74
CA PHE A 384 -2.72 1.57 0.44
C PHE A 384 -2.33 2.87 -0.27
N TYR A 385 -2.19 2.81 -1.58
CA TYR A 385 -1.84 3.98 -2.37
C TYR A 385 -2.49 3.93 -3.75
N ARG A 386 -2.60 5.11 -4.36
CA ARG A 386 -3.03 5.29 -5.74
C ARG A 386 -1.85 5.71 -6.59
N ILE A 387 -1.80 5.18 -7.81
CA ILE A 387 -0.89 5.62 -8.87
C ILE A 387 -1.67 6.50 -9.85
N ASP A 388 -1.06 7.60 -10.26
CA ASP A 388 -1.48 8.40 -11.41
C ASP A 388 -0.29 8.59 -12.36
N LEU A 389 -0.43 8.09 -13.59
CA LEU A 389 0.51 8.33 -14.69
C LEU A 389 -0.15 9.26 -15.71
N LEU A 390 0.56 10.32 -16.08
CA LEU A 390 0.23 11.20 -17.18
C LEU A 390 1.46 11.32 -18.08
N LEU A 391 1.25 11.03 -19.36
CA LEU A 391 2.21 11.26 -20.44
C LEU A 391 1.69 12.39 -21.30
N ASP A 392 2.54 13.38 -21.55
CA ASP A 392 2.25 14.50 -22.43
C ASP A 392 3.38 14.67 -23.43
N ASP A 393 3.05 14.56 -24.71
CA ASP A 393 3.91 14.88 -25.86
C ASP A 393 4.15 16.39 -25.95
N ARG A 394 3.41 17.16 -25.17
CA ARG A 394 3.61 18.59 -25.05
C ARG A 394 4.77 18.83 -24.09
N LEU A 395 5.59 19.80 -24.45
CA LEU A 395 6.53 20.39 -23.53
C LEU A 395 5.83 20.82 -22.23
N PRO A 396 6.56 20.86 -21.10
CA PRO A 396 6.02 21.32 -19.85
C PRO A 396 5.41 22.70 -20.07
N SER A 397 4.23 22.95 -19.48
CA SER A 397 3.67 24.31 -19.54
C SER A 397 4.71 25.30 -19.01
N ALA A 398 4.80 26.48 -19.62
CA ALA A 398 5.78 27.48 -19.24
C ALA A 398 5.80 27.69 -17.72
N GLY A 399 6.98 27.50 -17.11
CA GLY A 399 7.19 27.61 -15.67
C GLY A 399 6.96 26.34 -14.84
N THR A 400 6.77 25.18 -15.47
CA THR A 400 6.63 23.89 -14.77
C THR A 400 7.89 23.02 -14.76
N SER A 401 8.88 23.31 -15.63
CA SER A 401 10.21 22.68 -15.62
C SER A 401 11.32 23.71 -15.92
N ALA A 402 12.49 23.50 -15.31
CA ALA A 402 13.74 24.22 -15.53
C ALA A 402 14.90 23.28 -15.85
N ASP A 403 14.61 22.02 -16.20
CA ASP A 403 15.57 21.00 -16.60
C ASP A 403 15.78 21.08 -18.12
N LEU A 404 16.73 21.92 -18.55
CA LEU A 404 17.02 22.20 -19.97
C LEU A 404 17.92 21.14 -20.58
N ASN A 405 18.73 20.45 -19.79
CA ASN A 405 19.61 19.40 -20.29
C ASN A 405 18.92 18.01 -20.35
N PHE A 406 17.73 17.90 -19.75
CA PHE A 406 16.91 16.71 -19.63
C PHE A 406 17.53 15.56 -18.82
N ASP A 407 18.32 15.89 -17.81
CA ASP A 407 18.90 14.92 -16.89
C ASP A 407 18.00 14.56 -15.70
N GLY A 408 16.82 15.19 -15.61
CA GLY A 408 15.81 14.94 -14.57
C GLY A 408 15.97 15.81 -13.32
N VAL A 409 16.95 16.71 -13.26
CA VAL A 409 17.17 17.62 -12.12
C VAL A 409 17.41 19.05 -12.57
N ALA A 410 16.69 20.02 -11.97
CA ALA A 410 16.94 21.44 -12.24
C ALA A 410 18.14 21.94 -11.42
N THR A 411 19.30 22.08 -12.05
CA THR A 411 20.58 22.40 -11.40
C THR A 411 21.26 23.65 -11.96
N ALA A 412 22.50 23.91 -11.54
CA ALA A 412 23.32 25.00 -12.08
C ALA A 412 23.70 24.78 -13.55
N ASP A 413 23.71 23.52 -14.02
CA ASP A 413 24.04 23.20 -15.40
C ASP A 413 22.93 23.66 -16.35
N ASP A 414 21.65 23.53 -15.95
CA ASP A 414 20.51 24.08 -16.69
C ASP A 414 20.53 25.60 -16.74
N TRP A 415 20.90 26.23 -15.62
CA TRP A 415 21.06 27.68 -15.59
C TRP A 415 22.17 28.15 -16.53
N ALA A 416 23.27 27.39 -16.65
CA ALA A 416 24.32 27.69 -17.61
C ALA A 416 23.81 27.60 -19.05
N LEU A 417 22.97 26.61 -19.38
CA LEU A 417 22.31 26.50 -20.70
C LEU A 417 21.36 27.67 -20.96
N PHE A 418 20.54 28.03 -19.97
CA PHE A 418 19.62 29.15 -20.06
C PHE A 418 20.37 30.46 -20.35
N VAL A 419 21.42 30.75 -19.58
CA VAL A 419 22.23 31.97 -19.75
C VAL A 419 23.02 31.97 -21.06
N ALA A 420 23.54 30.81 -21.49
CA ALA A 420 24.30 30.70 -22.74
C ALA A 420 23.48 31.10 -23.97
N ASN A 421 22.16 30.94 -23.90
CA ASN A 421 21.21 31.27 -24.96
C ASN A 421 20.33 32.48 -24.60
N ALA A 422 20.60 33.19 -23.50
CA ALA A 422 19.78 34.32 -23.09
C ALA A 422 19.82 35.45 -24.13
N SER A 423 18.66 36.06 -24.36
CA SER A 423 18.44 37.12 -25.35
C SER A 423 18.77 36.70 -26.78
N THR A 424 18.56 35.44 -27.13
CA THR A 424 18.74 34.93 -28.50
C THR A 424 17.41 34.42 -29.08
N THR A 425 17.26 34.52 -30.39
CA THR A 425 16.03 34.16 -31.13
C THR A 425 16.32 32.97 -32.03
N PHE A 426 15.44 31.98 -32.04
CA PHE A 426 15.52 30.72 -32.78
C PHE A 426 14.18 30.41 -33.49
N PRO A 427 13.77 31.22 -34.47
CA PRO A 427 12.39 31.21 -34.99
C PRO A 427 12.02 29.93 -35.77
N GLU A 428 13.00 29.09 -36.10
CA GLU A 428 12.80 27.79 -36.76
C GLU A 428 12.98 26.59 -35.82
N THR A 429 13.46 26.82 -34.59
CA THR A 429 13.59 25.78 -33.57
C THR A 429 12.27 25.66 -32.82
N THR A 430 11.76 24.44 -32.63
CA THR A 430 10.47 24.21 -31.98
C THR A 430 10.54 23.02 -31.04
N GLY A 431 9.56 22.91 -30.13
CA GLY A 431 9.46 21.75 -29.25
C GLY A 431 10.69 21.61 -28.36
N PHE A 432 11.10 20.35 -28.12
CA PHE A 432 12.19 20.02 -27.21
C PHE A 432 13.51 20.74 -27.52
N ASP A 433 13.80 20.99 -28.79
CA ASP A 433 15.03 21.67 -29.18
C ASP A 433 14.99 23.17 -28.82
N ALA A 434 13.83 23.82 -28.87
CA ALA A 434 13.67 25.21 -28.43
C ALA A 434 13.79 25.30 -26.91
N PHE A 435 13.15 24.37 -26.20
CA PHE A 435 13.21 24.29 -24.74
C PHE A 435 14.64 24.14 -24.20
N LYS A 436 15.47 23.30 -24.83
CA LYS A 436 16.91 23.15 -24.47
C LYS A 436 17.70 24.45 -24.60
N LEU A 437 17.26 25.36 -25.46
CA LEU A 437 17.85 26.67 -25.67
C LEU A 437 17.26 27.73 -24.72
N GLY A 438 16.38 27.34 -23.80
CA GLY A 438 15.77 28.22 -22.81
C GLY A 438 14.55 28.97 -23.31
N ASP A 439 13.94 28.55 -24.42
CA ASP A 439 12.61 29.00 -24.85
C ASP A 439 11.53 28.17 -24.12
N LEU A 440 11.03 28.69 -23.00
CA LEU A 440 10.12 28.00 -22.09
C LEU A 440 8.64 28.26 -22.41
N ASP A 441 8.31 29.32 -23.13
CA ASP A 441 6.94 29.60 -23.59
C ASP A 441 6.70 29.34 -25.09
N LEU A 442 7.75 28.95 -25.81
CA LEU A 442 7.75 28.48 -27.20
C LEU A 442 7.36 29.56 -28.21
N ASP A 443 7.72 30.81 -27.92
CA ASP A 443 7.52 31.92 -28.83
C ASP A 443 8.70 32.13 -29.82
N GLY A 444 9.75 31.31 -29.69
CA GLY A 444 10.89 31.27 -30.59
C GLY A 444 12.05 32.15 -30.14
N ASP A 445 12.07 32.64 -28.90
CA ASP A 445 13.24 33.25 -28.28
C ASP A 445 13.47 32.80 -26.83
N ASN A 446 14.60 33.22 -26.25
CA ASN A 446 14.88 33.05 -24.83
C ASN A 446 15.06 34.45 -24.24
N ASP A 447 14.03 34.96 -23.57
CA ASP A 447 13.99 36.32 -23.08
C ASP A 447 13.64 36.43 -21.58
N TYR A 448 13.14 37.61 -21.18
CA TYR A 448 12.75 37.85 -19.79
C TYR A 448 11.46 37.09 -19.38
N ALA A 449 10.57 36.78 -20.32
CA ALA A 449 9.43 35.92 -20.11
C ALA A 449 9.90 34.52 -19.67
N ASP A 450 10.81 33.92 -20.43
CA ASP A 450 11.38 32.61 -20.13
C ASP A 450 12.15 32.59 -18.83
N PHE A 451 12.88 33.67 -18.52
CA PHE A 451 13.58 33.78 -17.24
C PHE A 451 12.62 33.66 -16.04
N LYS A 452 11.44 34.28 -16.11
CA LYS A 452 10.44 34.18 -15.03
C LYS A 452 9.93 32.74 -14.90
N PHE A 453 9.72 32.07 -16.03
CA PHE A 453 9.31 30.67 -16.05
C PHE A 453 10.40 29.76 -15.47
N PHE A 454 11.64 29.93 -15.91
CA PHE A 454 12.79 29.18 -15.41
C PHE A 454 12.91 29.35 -13.90
N LYS A 455 12.90 30.59 -13.40
CA LYS A 455 12.98 30.87 -11.97
C LYS A 455 11.87 30.18 -11.18
N THR A 456 10.63 30.27 -11.69
CA THR A 456 9.45 29.68 -11.03
C THR A 456 9.60 28.17 -10.95
N ALA A 457 9.96 27.51 -12.05
CA ALA A 457 10.16 26.07 -12.10
C ALA A 457 11.35 25.61 -11.26
N TYR A 458 12.45 26.37 -11.26
CA TYR A 458 13.64 26.08 -10.45
C TYR A 458 13.32 26.15 -8.95
N GLU A 459 12.58 27.17 -8.50
CA GLU A 459 12.14 27.28 -7.10
C GLU A 459 11.08 26.23 -6.74
N LEU A 460 10.25 25.81 -7.68
CA LEU A 460 9.31 24.69 -7.49
C LEU A 460 10.07 23.38 -7.26
N ALA A 461 11.12 23.12 -8.05
CA ALA A 461 11.92 21.90 -7.97
C ALA A 461 12.85 21.87 -6.74
N ASN A 462 13.45 23.01 -6.37
CA ASN A 462 14.50 23.08 -5.35
C ASN A 462 14.07 23.77 -4.04
N GLY A 463 12.81 24.22 -3.95
CA GLY A 463 12.29 24.96 -2.80
C GLY A 463 12.48 26.48 -2.91
N ALA A 464 11.67 27.21 -2.12
CA ALA A 464 11.63 28.67 -2.16
C ALA A 464 12.99 29.31 -1.77
N GLY A 465 13.47 30.25 -2.58
CA GLY A 465 14.74 30.95 -2.37
C GLY A 465 15.98 30.25 -2.94
N SER A 466 15.82 29.04 -3.51
CA SER A 466 16.92 28.28 -4.12
C SER A 466 17.60 29.01 -5.27
N PHE A 467 16.84 29.71 -6.13
CA PHE A 467 17.40 30.47 -7.26
C PHE A 467 18.28 31.65 -6.82
N ALA A 468 17.93 32.31 -5.70
CA ALA A 468 18.76 33.36 -5.12
C ALA A 468 20.10 32.81 -4.62
N ALA A 469 20.11 31.58 -4.09
CA ALA A 469 21.34 30.89 -3.69
C ALA A 469 22.17 30.45 -4.91
N LEU A 470 21.53 30.00 -5.99
CA LEU A 470 22.19 29.63 -7.25
C LEU A 470 22.98 30.79 -7.86
N THR A 471 22.38 31.99 -7.84
CA THR A 471 22.96 33.21 -8.41
C THR A 471 23.83 33.99 -7.43
N ALA A 472 23.98 33.51 -6.19
CA ALA A 472 24.83 34.14 -5.20
C ALA A 472 26.31 34.02 -5.61
N VAL A 473 26.94 35.13 -5.94
CA VAL A 473 28.38 35.20 -6.14
C VAL A 473 29.06 34.92 -4.79
N PRO A 474 29.98 33.93 -4.69
CA PRO A 474 30.76 33.74 -3.47
C PRO A 474 31.46 35.05 -3.14
N GLU A 475 31.18 35.64 -1.97
CA GLU A 475 31.87 36.87 -1.60
C GLU A 475 33.38 36.60 -1.65
N PRO A 476 34.17 37.42 -2.39
CA PRO A 476 35.61 37.28 -2.36
C PRO A 476 36.06 37.41 -0.91
N ALA A 477 37.03 36.61 -0.50
CA ALA A 477 37.49 36.45 0.87
C ALA A 477 38.14 37.75 1.43
N THR A 478 37.36 38.81 1.54
CA THR A 478 37.70 40.13 2.06
C THR A 478 38.07 40.02 3.54
N LEU A 479 37.52 39.04 4.26
CA LEU A 479 37.96 38.65 5.61
C LEU A 479 39.38 38.05 5.61
N LEU A 480 39.77 37.29 4.58
CA LEU A 480 41.13 36.75 4.43
C LEU A 480 42.12 37.86 4.04
N LEU A 481 41.71 38.79 3.18
CA LEU A 481 42.52 39.98 2.84
C LEU A 481 42.66 40.95 4.02
N ALA A 482 41.61 41.15 4.82
CA ALA A 482 41.67 41.93 6.06
C ALA A 482 42.51 41.23 7.14
N GLY A 483 42.46 39.90 7.22
CA GLY A 483 43.31 39.08 8.09
C GLY A 483 44.79 39.17 7.74
N VAL A 484 45.13 39.10 6.44
CA VAL A 484 46.52 39.26 5.98
C VAL A 484 47.01 40.70 6.16
N ALA A 485 46.17 41.71 5.93
CA ALA A 485 46.52 43.11 6.15
C ALA A 485 46.77 43.44 7.63
N THR A 486 45.97 42.88 8.55
CA THR A 486 46.16 43.05 10.00
C THR A 486 47.38 42.30 10.52
N LEU A 487 47.67 41.09 9.99
CA LEU A 487 48.90 40.35 10.29
C LEU A 487 50.16 41.08 9.76
N MET A 488 50.11 41.65 8.56
CA MET A 488 51.20 42.45 8.01
C MET A 488 51.44 43.73 8.81
N ALA A 489 50.38 44.42 9.24
CA ALA A 489 50.49 45.58 10.11
C ALA A 489 51.08 45.25 11.50
N ALA A 490 50.75 44.09 12.06
CA ALA A 490 51.30 43.61 13.33
C ALA A 490 52.80 43.24 13.23
N VAL A 491 53.24 42.65 12.12
CA VAL A 491 54.64 42.30 11.87
C VAL A 491 55.51 43.55 11.66
N ILE A 492 54.99 44.57 10.96
CA ILE A 492 55.72 45.84 10.76
C ILE A 492 55.88 46.61 12.08
N ARG A 493 54.88 46.58 12.97
CA ARG A 493 54.93 47.27 14.27
C ARG A 493 55.92 46.64 15.25
N ARG A 494 56.16 45.32 15.17
CA ARG A 494 57.15 44.60 16.01
C ARG A 494 58.61 44.84 15.62
N ARG A 495 58.90 45.35 14.41
CA ARG A 495 60.28 45.64 13.95
C ARG A 495 60.77 47.06 14.27
N ARG A 496 59.93 47.92 14.88
CA ARG A 496 60.26 49.30 15.24
C ARG A 496 60.22 49.58 16.76
N GLY A 497 60.23 48.54 17.58
CA GLY A 497 60.27 48.62 19.05
C GLY A 497 61.60 48.14 19.60
#